data_AF-A0A0F2QAN4-F1
#
_entry.id   AF-A0A0F2QAN4-F1
#
_cell.length_a   1.000
_cell.length_b   1.000
_cell.length_c   1.000
_cell.angle_alpha   90.00
_cell.angle_beta   90.00
_cell.angle_gamma   90.00
#
_symmetry.space_group_name_H-M   'P 1'
#
loop_
_entity.id
_entity.type
_entity.pdbx_description
1 polymer ?
#
loop_
_entity_poly.entity_id
_entity_poly.type
_entity_poly.pdbx_seq_one_letter_code
_entity_poly.pdbx_strand_id
1 'polypeptide(L)' 'MSVRQAEKKPGLMERLKKYTKGSLNELKKVHWPNKSELITYTSVVLVTVVIVSAMIWVVDSALSFVLELII' A
#
# COMPACT_ATOMS: atom_id res chain seq x y z
N MET A 1 57.31 17.91 -3.25
CA MET A 1 56.94 16.48 -3.33
C MET A 1 55.42 16.38 -3.38
N SER A 2 54.91 15.84 -4.48
CA SER A 2 53.47 15.66 -4.75
C SER A 2 52.91 14.59 -3.82
N VAL A 3 52.17 15.00 -2.78
CA VAL A 3 51.44 14.06 -1.94
C VAL A 3 50.14 13.74 -2.67
N ARG A 4 50.16 12.60 -3.37
CA ARG A 4 48.97 11.99 -3.97
C ARG A 4 47.97 11.72 -2.84
N GLN A 5 46.89 12.49 -2.77
CA GLN A 5 45.78 12.18 -1.89
C GLN A 5 45.18 10.84 -2.33
N ALA A 6 45.27 9.84 -1.44
CA ALA A 6 44.66 8.55 -1.64
C ALA A 6 43.14 8.72 -1.73
N GLU A 7 42.58 8.46 -2.91
CA GLU A 7 41.15 8.40 -3.12
C GLU A 7 40.53 7.37 -2.17
N LYS A 8 39.86 7.85 -1.12
CA LYS A 8 38.95 7.03 -0.31
C LYS A 8 37.81 6.61 -1.22
N LYS A 9 37.88 5.38 -1.74
CA LYS A 9 36.78 4.74 -2.47
C LYS A 9 35.51 4.94 -1.63
N PRO A 10 34.42 5.50 -2.20
CA PRO A 10 33.21 5.75 -1.44
C PRO A 10 32.77 4.43 -0.82
N GLY A 11 32.65 4.40 0.51
CA GLY A 11 32.26 3.21 1.24
C GLY A 11 30.89 2.71 0.77
N LEU A 12 30.61 1.41 0.94
CA LEU A 12 29.31 0.81 0.61
C LEU A 12 28.11 1.63 1.14
N MET A 13 28.31 2.25 2.32
CA MET A 13 27.36 3.12 3.01
C MET A 13 27.09 4.44 2.25
N GLU A 14 28.11 5.06 1.66
CA GLU A 14 27.94 6.27 0.84
C GLU A 14 27.24 5.97 -0.48
N ARG A 15 27.52 4.80 -1.08
CA ARG A 15 26.82 4.32 -2.27
C ARG A 15 25.34 4.11 -1.98
N LEU A 16 25.00 3.39 -0.91
CA LEU A 16 23.61 3.17 -0.47
C LEU A 16 22.89 4.49 -0.18
N LYS A 17 23.54 5.43 0.51
CA LYS A 17 22.99 6.77 0.77
C LYS A 17 22.69 7.54 -0.52
N LYS A 18 23.54 7.41 -1.54
CA LYS A 18 23.31 8.02 -2.86
C LYS A 18 22.13 7.37 -3.59
N TYR A 19 22.02 6.04 -3.54
CA TYR A 19 20.91 5.30 -4.15
C TYR A 19 19.56 5.63 -3.49
N THR A 20 19.47 5.57 -2.16
CA THR A 20 18.22 5.90 -1.45
C THR A 20 17.81 7.35 -1.65
N LYS A 21 18.78 8.28 -1.70
CA LYS A 21 18.52 9.69 -2.03
C LYS A 21 17.98 9.85 -3.46
N GLY A 22 18.50 9.07 -4.43
CA GLY A 22 17.99 9.01 -5.80
C GLY A 22 16.54 8.52 -5.86
N SER A 23 16.24 7.38 -5.22
CA SER A 23 14.89 6.80 -5.17
C SER A 23 13.89 7.72 -4.47
N LEU A 24 14.28 8.40 -3.38
CA LEU A 24 13.44 9.41 -2.71
C LEU A 24 13.16 10.61 -3.62
N ASN A 25 14.11 11.01 -4.45
CA ASN A 25 13.93 12.09 -5.41
C ASN A 25 12.97 11.72 -6.54
N GLU A 26 12.90 10.45 -6.94
CA GLU A 26 11.92 9.95 -7.91
C GLU A 26 10.54 9.74 -7.31
N LEU A 27 10.45 9.25 -6.07
CA LEU A 27 9.19 9.15 -5.32
C LEU A 27 8.49 10.52 -5.12
N LYS A 28 9.25 11.61 -5.12
CA LYS A 28 8.71 12.98 -5.12
C LYS A 28 8.11 13.41 -6.46
N LYS A 29 8.48 12.76 -7.57
CA LYS A 29 7.90 13.00 -8.90
C LYS A 29 6.59 12.23 -9.09
N VAL A 30 6.31 11.25 -8.23
CA VAL A 30 5.05 10.52 -8.25
C VAL A 30 3.95 11.48 -7.83
N HIS A 31 2.91 11.56 -8.64
CA HIS A 31 1.66 12.20 -8.26
C HIS A 31 1.07 11.37 -7.11
N TRP A 32 1.22 11.88 -5.90
CA TRP A 32 0.51 11.32 -4.76
C TRP A 32 -0.93 11.81 -4.81
N PRO A 33 -1.90 10.91 -4.59
CA PRO A 33 -3.31 11.26 -4.62
C PRO A 33 -3.63 12.27 -3.52
N ASN A 34 -4.58 13.16 -3.81
CA ASN A 34 -5.02 14.15 -2.83
C ASN A 34 -5.80 13.47 -1.69
N LYS A 35 -5.79 14.03 -0.49
CA LYS A 35 -6.51 13.50 0.67
C LYS A 35 -8.00 13.30 0.38
N SER A 36 -8.60 14.19 -0.42
CA SER A 36 -10.01 14.08 -0.83
C SER A 36 -10.27 12.87 -1.75
N GLU A 37 -9.34 12.59 -2.66
CA GLU A 37 -9.44 11.46 -3.58
C GLU A 37 -9.28 10.13 -2.82
N LEU A 38 -8.32 10.07 -1.89
CA LEU A 38 -8.14 8.92 -0.98
C LEU A 38 -9.40 8.61 -0.18
N ILE A 39 -10.06 9.63 0.39
CA ILE A 39 -11.32 9.47 1.13
C ILE A 39 -12.43 8.94 0.21
N THR A 40 -12.51 9.46 -1.01
CA THR A 40 -13.54 9.05 -2.00
C THR A 40 -13.36 7.59 -2.41
N TYR A 41 -12.13 7.16 -2.71
CA TYR A 41 -11.91 5.75 -3.06
C TYR A 41 -12.13 4.82 -1.87
N THR A 42 -11.69 5.22 -0.68
CA THR A 42 -11.90 4.43 0.54
C THR A 42 -13.39 4.32 0.88
N SER A 43 -14.17 5.38 0.70
CA SER A 43 -15.61 5.35 0.98
C SER A 43 -16.35 4.42 0.01
N VAL A 44 -16.00 4.44 -1.28
CA VAL A 44 -16.58 3.51 -2.27
C VAL A 44 -16.29 2.06 -1.89
N VAL A 45 -15.05 1.76 -1.49
CA VAL A 45 -14.67 0.41 -1.05
C VAL A 45 -15.47 0.00 0.20
N LEU A 46 -15.58 0.87 1.20
CA LEU A 46 -16.36 0.60 2.41
C LEU A 46 -17.83 0.30 2.11
N VAL A 47 -18.47 1.10 1.25
CA VAL A 47 -19.86 0.86 0.82
C VAL A 47 -19.99 -0.50 0.13
N THR A 48 -19.05 -0.82 -0.77
CA THR A 48 -19.05 -2.09 -1.50
C THR A 48 -18.92 -3.29 -0.54
N VAL A 49 -18.01 -3.21 0.42
CA VAL A 49 -17.80 -4.26 1.43
C VAL A 49 -19.03 -4.46 2.29
N VAL A 50 -19.71 -3.37 2.71
CA VAL A 50 -20.94 -3.45 3.51
C VAL A 50 -22.05 -4.17 2.72
N ILE A 51 -22.23 -3.84 1.44
CA ILE A 51 -23.25 -4.48 0.59
C ILE A 51 -22.96 -5.98 0.44
N VAL A 52 -21.72 -6.35 0.09
CA VAL A 52 -21.35 -7.76 -0.09
C VAL A 52 -21.47 -8.54 1.22
N SER A 53 -21.05 -7.96 2.33
CA SER A 53 -21.20 -8.55 3.67
C SER A 53 -22.68 -8.80 4.02
N ALA A 54 -23.55 -7.82 3.76
CA ALA A 54 -24.98 -7.97 3.99
C ALA A 54 -25.59 -9.06 3.10
N MET A 55 -25.18 -9.16 1.84
CA MET A 55 -25.64 -10.23 0.93
C MET A 55 -25.22 -11.61 1.43
N ILE A 56 -23.96 -11.78 1.83
CA ILE A 56 -23.45 -13.04 2.38
C ILE A 56 -24.23 -13.40 3.64
N TRP A 57 -24.43 -12.45 4.55
CA TRP A 57 -25.20 -12.68 5.78
C TRP A 57 -26.64 -13.15 5.52
N VAL A 58 -27.32 -12.57 4.53
CA VAL A 58 -28.67 -13.01 4.13
C VAL A 58 -28.64 -14.44 3.60
N VAL A 59 -27.68 -14.77 2.74
CA VAL A 59 -27.54 -16.11 2.16
C VAL A 59 -27.22 -17.13 3.24
N ASP A 60 -26.26 -16.84 4.12
CA ASP A 60 -25.87 -17.73 5.22
C ASP A 60 -27.03 -17.98 6.19
N SER A 61 -27.83 -16.95 6.49
CA SER A 61 -29.02 -17.07 7.33
C SER A 61 -30.10 -17.93 6.66
N ALA A 62 -30.32 -17.72 5.36
CA ALA A 62 -31.29 -18.52 4.60
C ALA A 62 -30.86 -19.99 4.50
N LEU A 63 -29.57 -20.25 4.26
CA LEU A 63 -29.02 -21.60 4.24
C LEU A 63 -29.13 -22.26 5.61
N SER A 64 -28.79 -21.55 6.68
CA SER A 64 -28.90 -22.05 8.06
C SER A 64 -30.34 -22.45 8.39
N PHE A 65 -31.31 -21.61 8.02
CA PHE A 65 -32.74 -21.91 8.22
C PHE A 65 -33.19 -23.17 7.45
N VAL A 66 -32.73 -23.34 6.21
CA VAL A 66 -33.05 -24.54 5.41
C VAL A 66 -32.43 -25.80 6.02
N LEU A 67 -31.21 -25.71 6.54
CA LEU A 67 -30.53 -26.82 7.19
C LEU A 67 -31.24 -27.24 8.49
N GLU A 68 -31.68 -26.28 9.32
CA GLU A 68 -32.49 -26.55 10.52
C GLU A 68 -33.87 -27.15 10.21
N LEU A 69 -34.39 -26.97 8.99
CA LEU A 69 -35.65 -27.58 8.58
C LEU A 69 -35.47 -29.05 8.13
N ILE A 70 -34.26 -29.42 7.71
CA ILE A 70 -33.91 -30.75 7.17
C ILE A 70 -33.38 -31.69 8.25
N ILE A 71 -32.61 -31.17 9.21
CA ILE A 71 -32.05 -31.90 10.36
C ILE A 71 -33.03 -31.83 11.52
#